data_AF-A0A8S3EXF8-F1
#
_entry.id   AF-A0A8S3EXF8-F1
#
_cell.length_a   1.000
_cell.length_b   1.000
_cell.length_c   1.000
_cell.angle_alpha   90.00
_cell.angle_beta   90.00
_cell.angle_gamma   90.00
#
_symmetry.space_group_name_H-M   'P 1'
#
loop_
_entity.id
_entity.type
_entity.pdbx_description
1 polymer ?
#
loop_
_entity_poly.entity_id
_entity_poly.type
_entity_poly.pdbx_seq_one_letter_code
_entity_poly.pdbx_strand_id
1 'polypeptide(L)'
;IFWIAWSSFLRFFESITISTYVSNHFDIREQAQFTQSPTELLPAYYFTLSKTSLITVSLIYHRHHRKGNSQHTQSFVLCSVEEETSDVGTKEVILESHRGTLTYWNGSLRPGAYVIIPFSVSLWKTRNNKKDERTRNYTLVIHSSIQLDGGFLHEPPTFLADCLIAAILKYCNKPLISNSSVVYTTPRRFAATLIVVENQCMYEYLTFNMIMTNADNIYHSRHTNGTIDCVPPRHRQLICILEWGHLRGEVAHMSYATSQRISGTWHNASPTVAISQADLHSPRPF
;
A
#
# COMPACT_ATOMS: atom_id res chain seq x y z
N ILE A 1 18.98 16.91 29.77
CA ILE A 1 18.90 15.47 30.11
C ILE A 1 18.01 15.37 31.35
N PHE A 2 16.99 14.50 31.35
CA PHE A 2 16.11 14.28 32.50
C PHE A 2 15.99 12.78 32.76
N TRP A 3 15.64 12.42 34.00
CA TRP A 3 15.35 11.05 34.40
C TRP A 3 13.86 10.95 34.71
N ILE A 4 13.24 9.83 34.34
CA ILE A 4 11.83 9.56 34.59
C ILE A 4 11.68 8.11 35.05
N ALA A 5 10.78 7.87 36.01
CA ALA A 5 10.45 6.50 36.42
C ALA A 5 9.85 5.71 35.24
N TRP A 6 10.20 4.42 35.12
CA TRP A 6 9.71 3.57 34.03
C TRP A 6 8.17 3.51 33.93
N SER A 7 7.48 3.49 35.07
CA SER A 7 6.02 3.54 35.12
C SER A 7 5.45 4.83 34.52
N SER A 8 6.10 5.97 34.77
CA SER A 8 5.76 7.25 34.14
C SER A 8 6.12 7.26 32.67
N PHE A 9 7.25 6.65 32.27
CA PHE A 9 7.62 6.51 30.86
C PHE A 9 6.53 5.78 30.06
N LEU A 10 6.05 4.62 30.52
CA LEU A 10 4.97 3.88 29.88
C LEU A 10 3.63 4.65 29.82
N ARG A 11 3.43 5.63 30.71
CA ARG A 11 2.23 6.47 30.75
C ARG A 11 2.30 7.66 29.79
N PHE A 12 3.50 8.19 29.55
CA PHE A 12 3.70 9.42 28.78
C PHE A 12 4.23 9.20 27.35
N PHE A 13 4.79 8.03 27.06
CA PHE A 13 5.36 7.70 25.75
C PHE A 13 4.56 6.56 25.09
N GLU A 14 4.01 6.85 23.91
CA GLU A 14 3.19 5.91 23.12
C GLU A 14 4.04 4.96 22.25
N SER A 15 5.27 5.38 21.90
CA SER A 15 6.19 4.59 21.08
C SER A 15 7.64 4.92 21.38
N ILE A 16 8.52 3.92 21.25
CA ILE A 16 9.97 4.10 21.27
C ILE A 16 10.51 3.71 19.89
N THR A 17 11.21 4.62 19.22
CA THR A 17 11.99 4.29 18.02
C THR A 17 13.45 4.19 18.41
N ILE A 18 14.00 2.98 18.35
CA ILE A 18 15.42 2.72 18.60
C ILE A 18 16.08 2.54 17.24
N SER A 19 16.88 3.53 16.82
CA SER A 19 17.78 3.34 15.69
C SER A 19 18.97 2.55 16.19
N THR A 20 19.01 1.25 15.93
CA THR A 20 20.20 0.44 16.21
C THR A 20 21.27 0.80 15.19
N TYR A 21 22.19 1.69 15.54
CA TYR A 21 23.46 1.77 14.83
C TYR A 21 24.22 0.48 15.12
N VAL A 22 24.34 -0.37 14.12
CA VAL A 22 25.17 -1.57 14.19
C VAL A 22 26.46 -1.24 13.46
N SER A 23 27.59 -1.36 14.15
CA SER A 23 28.89 -1.17 13.51
C SER A 23 29.01 -2.12 12.29
N ASN A 24 29.61 -1.61 11.20
CA ASN A 24 29.77 -2.32 9.93
C ASN A 24 28.48 -2.61 9.16
N HIS A 25 27.36 -1.96 9.48
CA HIS A 25 26.18 -1.94 8.59
C HIS A 25 26.23 -0.72 7.67
N PHE A 26 25.63 -0.88 6.50
CA PHE A 26 25.48 0.17 5.50
C PHE A 26 24.10 0.78 5.61
N ASP A 27 24.06 2.10 5.52
CA ASP A 27 22.85 2.90 5.71
C ASP A 27 22.61 3.73 4.45
N ILE A 28 21.44 3.56 3.84
CA ILE A 28 20.94 4.41 2.77
C ILE A 28 19.84 5.29 3.33
N ARG A 29 19.87 6.59 3.02
CA ARG A 29 18.88 7.57 3.46
C ARG A 29 18.50 8.47 2.32
N GLU A 30 17.31 8.27 1.79
CA GLU A 30 16.82 9.02 0.65
C GLU A 30 15.56 9.80 1.00
N GLN A 31 15.50 11.05 0.57
CA GLN A 31 14.35 11.92 0.81
C GLN A 31 13.49 12.04 -0.45
N ALA A 32 12.18 11.91 -0.28
CA ALA A 32 11.23 12.01 -1.37
C ALA A 32 9.87 12.53 -0.87
N GLN A 33 8.90 12.65 -1.79
CA GLN A 33 7.54 13.11 -1.49
C GLN A 33 6.52 12.06 -1.89
N PHE A 34 5.50 11.85 -1.05
CA PHE A 34 4.34 11.06 -1.44
C PHE A 34 3.58 11.75 -2.58
N THR A 35 3.03 10.95 -3.50
CA THR A 35 2.18 11.43 -4.59
C THR A 35 0.88 12.04 -4.07
N GLN A 36 0.25 12.86 -4.90
CA GLN A 36 -1.01 13.55 -4.62
C GLN A 36 -2.23 12.87 -5.23
N SER A 37 -2.01 11.95 -6.16
CA SER A 37 -3.06 11.26 -6.90
C SER A 37 -2.68 9.79 -7.10
N PRO A 38 -3.66 8.87 -7.15
CA PRO A 38 -3.42 7.50 -7.58
C PRO A 38 -2.96 7.40 -9.04
N THR A 39 -3.03 8.47 -9.83
CA THR A 39 -2.64 8.49 -11.26
C THR A 39 -1.23 9.04 -11.52
N GLU A 40 -0.55 9.57 -10.49
CA GLU A 40 0.79 10.15 -10.63
C GLU A 40 1.87 9.06 -10.63
N LEU A 41 3.00 9.32 -11.31
CA LEU A 41 4.16 8.45 -11.20
C LEU A 41 4.66 8.40 -9.75
N LEU A 42 4.97 7.20 -9.27
CA LEU A 42 5.32 6.92 -7.89
C LEU A 42 6.84 6.79 -7.74
N PRO A 43 7.44 7.40 -6.72
CA PRO A 43 8.84 7.16 -6.40
C PRO A 43 9.02 5.70 -5.93
N ALA A 44 9.82 4.95 -6.67
CA ALA A 44 10.13 3.55 -6.41
C ALA A 44 11.64 3.39 -6.22
N TYR A 45 12.08 2.92 -5.05
CA TYR A 45 13.49 2.76 -4.74
C TYR A 45 13.96 1.35 -5.11
N TYR A 46 14.86 1.24 -6.09
CA TYR A 46 15.43 -0.02 -6.53
C TYR A 46 16.74 -0.28 -5.82
N PHE A 47 17.01 -1.54 -5.48
CA PHE A 47 18.31 -1.98 -5.02
C PHE A 47 18.53 -3.46 -5.32
N THR A 48 19.80 -3.87 -5.34
CA THR A 48 20.18 -5.27 -5.57
C THR A 48 20.90 -5.87 -4.37
N LEU A 49 20.72 -7.18 -4.20
CA LEU A 49 21.39 -7.99 -3.17
C LEU A 49 22.24 -9.07 -3.82
N SER A 50 23.53 -9.08 -3.52
CA SER A 50 24.48 -10.10 -3.98
C SER A 50 24.44 -11.39 -3.14
N LYS A 51 24.01 -11.30 -1.89
CA LYS A 51 23.88 -12.43 -0.96
C LYS A 51 22.72 -12.21 0.01
N THR A 52 22.23 -13.31 0.59
CA THR A 52 21.20 -13.25 1.64
C THR A 52 21.68 -12.35 2.78
N SER A 53 20.90 -11.32 3.08
CA SER A 53 21.31 -10.23 3.98
C SER A 53 20.18 -9.80 4.89
N LEU A 54 20.53 -9.37 6.10
CA LEU A 54 19.58 -8.75 7.02
C LEU A 54 19.33 -7.31 6.57
N ILE A 55 18.06 -6.98 6.35
CA ILE A 55 17.61 -5.69 5.86
C ILE A 55 16.57 -5.13 6.82
N THR A 56 16.74 -3.88 7.21
CA THR A 56 15.70 -3.10 7.89
C THR A 56 15.32 -1.92 7.01
N VAL A 57 14.03 -1.84 6.65
CA VAL A 57 13.45 -0.74 5.90
C VAL A 57 12.64 0.12 6.87
N SER A 58 12.84 1.42 6.86
CA SER A 58 12.08 2.39 7.65
C SER A 58 11.62 3.55 6.79
N LEU A 59 10.33 3.84 6.85
CA LEU A 59 9.69 4.97 6.20
C LEU A 59 9.31 5.99 7.27
N ILE A 60 9.92 7.17 7.18
CA ILE A 60 9.80 8.24 8.18
C ILE A 60 9.11 9.44 7.56
N TYR A 61 7.86 9.69 7.92
CA TYR A 61 7.13 10.87 7.46
C TYR A 61 7.56 12.14 8.22
N HIS A 62 7.89 13.19 7.49
CA HIS A 62 8.31 14.47 8.05
C HIS A 62 7.08 15.28 8.45
N ARG A 63 6.77 15.28 9.75
CA ARG A 63 5.66 16.06 10.28
C ARG A 63 6.14 17.46 10.66
N HIS A 64 5.69 18.47 9.92
CA HIS A 64 6.06 19.87 10.18
C HIS A 64 5.20 20.56 11.27
N HIS A 65 4.04 20.00 11.66
CA HIS A 65 3.20 20.55 12.73
C HIS A 65 2.82 19.54 13.82
N ARG A 66 3.20 19.85 15.07
CA ARG A 66 2.85 19.10 16.30
C ARG A 66 1.41 19.28 16.78
N LYS A 67 0.67 20.28 16.26
CA LYS A 67 -0.60 20.76 16.86
C LYS A 67 -1.89 20.11 16.35
N GLY A 68 -1.88 19.39 15.22
CA GLY A 68 -3.09 18.75 14.70
C GLY A 68 -3.05 17.25 14.90
N ASN A 69 -4.14 16.62 15.35
CA ASN A 69 -4.31 15.15 15.38
C ASN A 69 -4.39 14.54 13.95
N SER A 70 -3.57 15.00 13.02
CA SER A 70 -3.51 14.46 11.66
C SER A 70 -2.89 13.07 11.70
N GLN A 71 -3.74 12.05 11.75
CA GLN A 71 -3.38 10.65 11.69
C GLN A 71 -3.26 10.24 10.23
N HIS A 72 -2.09 10.53 9.65
CA HIS A 72 -1.74 10.00 8.33
C HIS A 72 -1.33 8.53 8.49
N THR A 73 -1.81 7.72 7.56
CA THR A 73 -1.32 6.36 7.32
C THR A 73 -0.19 6.45 6.31
N GLN A 74 0.86 5.67 6.52
CA GLN A 74 1.91 5.52 5.53
C GLN A 74 2.21 4.04 5.37
N SER A 75 2.38 3.66 4.11
CA SER A 75 2.50 2.29 3.70
C SER A 75 3.67 2.16 2.73
N PHE A 76 4.29 1.00 2.71
CA PHE A 76 5.18 0.65 1.61
C PHE A 76 4.98 -0.81 1.24
N VAL A 77 5.23 -1.11 -0.03
CA VAL A 77 5.39 -2.48 -0.49
C VAL A 77 6.85 -2.67 -0.90
N LEU A 78 7.44 -3.78 -0.46
CA LEU A 78 8.75 -4.26 -0.89
C LEU A 78 8.52 -5.54 -1.69
N CYS A 79 8.96 -5.55 -2.96
CA CYS A 79 8.82 -6.69 -3.85
C CYS A 79 10.16 -7.07 -4.45
N SER A 80 10.38 -8.37 -4.64
CA SER A 80 11.40 -8.85 -5.58
C SER A 80 10.98 -8.52 -7.00
N VAL A 81 11.93 -8.13 -7.85
CA VAL A 81 11.71 -7.82 -9.26
C VAL A 81 12.55 -8.79 -10.11
N GLU A 82 11.95 -9.32 -11.16
CA GLU A 82 12.67 -10.10 -12.18
C GLU A 82 13.01 -9.20 -13.36
N GLU A 83 14.30 -8.94 -13.60
CA GLU A 83 14.77 -7.98 -14.60
C GLU A 83 14.35 -8.34 -16.04
N GLU A 84 14.25 -9.64 -16.36
CA GLU A 84 13.93 -10.11 -17.71
C GLU A 84 12.45 -9.96 -18.07
N THR A 85 11.55 -10.22 -17.11
CA THR A 85 10.10 -10.23 -17.34
C THR A 85 9.38 -9.01 -16.77
N SER A 86 10.07 -8.22 -15.95
CA SER A 86 9.46 -7.17 -15.10
C SER A 86 8.40 -7.71 -14.14
N ASP A 87 8.38 -9.02 -13.89
CA ASP A 87 7.48 -9.62 -12.92
C ASP A 87 7.85 -9.20 -11.51
N VAL A 88 6.83 -9.00 -10.69
CA VAL A 88 6.98 -8.54 -9.30
C VAL A 88 6.48 -9.59 -8.32
N GLY A 89 7.21 -9.73 -7.22
CA GLY A 89 6.79 -10.51 -6.07
C GLY A 89 6.86 -12.02 -6.22
N THR A 90 7.56 -12.53 -7.24
CA THR A 90 7.76 -13.97 -7.48
C THR A 90 8.50 -14.66 -6.34
N LYS A 91 9.51 -14.01 -5.74
CA LYS A 91 10.31 -14.56 -4.65
C LYS A 91 9.86 -14.04 -3.31
N GLU A 92 9.76 -12.72 -3.18
CA GLU A 92 9.52 -12.04 -1.91
C GLU A 92 8.60 -10.84 -2.12
N VAL A 93 7.62 -10.73 -1.23
CA VAL A 93 6.72 -9.58 -1.13
C VAL A 93 6.49 -9.31 0.34
N ILE A 94 6.63 -8.05 0.72
CA ILE A 94 6.32 -7.51 2.04
C ILE A 94 5.43 -6.29 1.82
N LEU A 95 4.34 -6.22 2.57
CA LEU A 95 3.49 -5.05 2.66
C LEU A 95 3.57 -4.58 4.10
N GLU A 96 3.87 -3.32 4.33
CA GLU A 96 3.74 -2.72 5.66
C GLU A 96 2.87 -1.48 5.58
N SER A 97 2.03 -1.31 6.59
CA SER A 97 1.12 -0.18 6.70
C SER A 97 0.90 0.12 8.17
N HIS A 98 1.31 1.33 8.58
CA HIS A 98 1.24 1.76 9.96
C HIS A 98 0.79 3.23 10.03
N ARG A 99 0.27 3.62 11.19
CA ARG A 99 -0.20 4.98 11.44
C ARG A 99 0.90 5.80 12.12
N GLY A 100 0.96 7.08 11.81
CA GLY A 100 1.91 8.00 12.44
C GLY A 100 3.14 8.23 11.58
N THR A 101 4.28 8.49 12.23
CA THR A 101 5.48 9.02 11.57
C THR A 101 6.49 7.96 11.18
N LEU A 102 6.37 6.72 11.66
CA LEU A 102 7.28 5.62 11.36
C LEU A 102 6.50 4.37 10.93
N THR A 103 6.91 3.78 9.82
CA THR A 103 6.52 2.44 9.37
C THR A 103 7.81 1.70 9.05
N TYR A 104 7.98 0.46 9.52
CA TYR A 104 9.23 -0.26 9.32
C TYR A 104 8.99 -1.74 9.12
N TRP A 105 9.95 -2.38 8.47
CA TRP A 105 10.07 -3.82 8.36
C TRP A 105 11.51 -4.23 8.64
N ASN A 106 11.71 -5.39 9.25
CA ASN A 106 13.02 -6.00 9.45
C ASN A 106 12.94 -7.48 9.13
N GLY A 107 13.88 -7.97 8.32
CA GLY A 107 13.99 -9.38 8.01
C GLY A 107 15.16 -9.70 7.10
N SER A 108 15.28 -10.97 6.73
CA SER A 108 16.29 -11.44 5.79
C SER A 108 15.72 -11.48 4.38
N LEU A 109 16.44 -10.92 3.41
CA LEU A 109 16.10 -10.97 1.98
C LEU A 109 17.13 -11.83 1.25
N ARG A 110 16.66 -12.61 0.27
CA ARG A 110 17.52 -13.43 -0.61
C ARG A 110 18.26 -12.59 -1.65
N PRO A 111 19.25 -13.17 -2.37
CA PRO A 111 19.91 -12.47 -3.47
C PRO A 111 18.92 -12.18 -4.61
N GLY A 112 18.99 -10.99 -5.19
CA GLY A 112 18.11 -10.55 -6.29
C GLY A 112 17.92 -9.04 -6.36
N ALA A 113 17.10 -8.59 -7.31
CA ALA A 113 16.66 -7.21 -7.43
C ALA A 113 15.36 -6.99 -6.65
N TYR A 114 15.26 -5.82 -6.03
CA TYR A 114 14.14 -5.44 -5.18
C TYR A 114 13.71 -4.00 -5.45
N VAL A 115 12.44 -3.74 -5.21
CA VAL A 115 11.84 -2.41 -5.26
C VAL A 115 11.08 -2.14 -3.97
N ILE A 116 11.21 -0.93 -3.44
CA ILE A 116 10.38 -0.39 -2.35
C ILE A 116 9.56 0.75 -2.91
N ILE A 117 8.23 0.66 -2.80
CA ILE A 117 7.30 1.70 -3.25
C ILE A 117 6.55 2.24 -2.03
N PRO A 118 6.95 3.42 -1.51
CA PRO A 118 6.19 4.14 -0.48
C PRO A 118 4.91 4.74 -1.07
N PHE A 119 3.80 4.61 -0.36
CA PHE A 119 2.52 5.23 -0.72
C PHE A 119 1.70 5.62 0.51
N SER A 120 0.73 6.50 0.32
CA SER A 120 -0.22 6.91 1.35
C SER A 120 -1.52 7.35 0.70
N VAL A 121 -2.59 6.57 0.89
CA VAL A 121 -3.93 6.93 0.40
C VAL A 121 -4.45 8.16 1.14
N SER A 122 -4.05 8.33 2.41
CA SER A 122 -4.42 9.52 3.20
C SER A 122 -3.89 10.85 2.66
N LEU A 123 -2.87 10.80 1.79
CA LEU A 123 -2.27 11.98 1.16
C LEU A 123 -2.75 12.20 -0.28
N TRP A 124 -3.52 11.27 -0.85
CA TRP A 124 -4.16 11.47 -2.14
C TRP A 124 -5.32 12.47 -2.00
N LYS A 125 -5.29 13.53 -2.82
CA LYS A 125 -6.16 14.70 -2.67
C LYS A 125 -7.62 14.37 -2.95
N THR A 126 -8.48 14.67 -1.97
CA THR A 126 -9.90 14.95 -2.24
C THR A 126 -10.05 16.42 -2.70
N ARG A 127 -9.68 16.70 -3.96
CA ARG A 127 -9.88 17.90 -4.83
C ARG A 127 -9.92 19.36 -4.27
N ASN A 128 -10.16 19.69 -3.00
CA ASN A 128 -10.55 21.04 -2.58
C ASN A 128 -9.81 21.70 -1.40
N ASN A 129 -8.82 21.09 -0.75
CA ASN A 129 -8.12 21.75 0.37
C ASN A 129 -6.76 22.34 -0.03
N LYS A 130 -6.78 23.58 -0.56
CA LYS A 130 -5.58 24.44 -0.72
C LYS A 130 -4.88 24.79 0.60
N LYS A 131 -5.52 24.54 1.75
CA LYS A 131 -4.98 24.86 3.08
C LYS A 131 -4.10 23.75 3.69
N ASP A 132 -4.12 22.55 3.12
CA ASP A 132 -3.28 21.42 3.55
C ASP A 132 -2.15 21.16 2.55
N GLU A 133 -1.35 22.19 2.24
CA GLU A 133 0.05 21.98 1.81
C GLU A 133 0.88 21.46 2.99
N ARG A 134 0.39 20.39 3.64
CA ARG A 134 1.17 19.61 4.59
C ARG A 134 2.27 18.97 3.78
N THR A 135 3.50 19.19 4.20
CA THR A 135 4.71 18.58 3.64
C THR A 135 4.53 17.07 3.49
N ARG A 136 4.51 16.59 2.24
CA ARG A 136 4.41 15.15 1.90
C ARG A 136 5.76 14.45 1.97
N ASN A 137 6.74 15.11 2.59
CA ASN A 137 8.11 14.67 2.62
C ASN A 137 8.23 13.44 3.53
N TYR A 138 9.01 12.47 3.08
CA TYR A 138 9.44 11.35 3.89
C TYR A 138 10.92 11.09 3.67
N THR A 139 11.54 10.38 4.62
CA THR A 139 12.84 9.74 4.44
C THR A 139 12.64 8.23 4.40
N LEU A 140 13.12 7.60 3.33
CA LEU A 140 13.32 6.16 3.26
C LEU A 140 14.70 5.84 3.81
N VAL A 141 14.76 4.96 4.80
CA VAL A 141 16.01 4.47 5.39
C VAL A 141 16.10 2.98 5.18
N ILE A 142 17.21 2.53 4.61
CA ILE A 142 17.51 1.09 4.44
C ILE A 142 18.81 0.81 5.18
N HIS A 143 18.74 -0.01 6.21
CA HIS A 143 19.89 -0.55 6.90
C HIS A 143 20.16 -1.96 6.38
N SER A 144 21.42 -2.25 6.05
CA SER A 144 21.82 -3.52 5.45
C SER A 144 23.14 -4.02 6.04
N SER A 145 23.26 -5.33 6.18
CA SER A 145 24.54 -6.00 6.52
C SER A 145 25.56 -5.97 5.37
N ILE A 146 25.19 -5.48 4.18
CA ILE A 146 26.05 -5.33 3.00
C ILE A 146 25.83 -3.98 2.33
N GLN A 147 26.83 -3.50 1.59
CA GLN A 147 26.64 -2.33 0.74
C GLN A 147 25.61 -2.65 -0.34
N LEU A 148 24.65 -1.75 -0.49
CA LEU A 148 23.64 -1.83 -1.53
C LEU A 148 23.96 -0.78 -2.60
N ASP A 149 23.70 -1.13 -3.85
CA ASP A 149 23.63 -0.19 -4.96
C ASP A 149 22.17 -0.03 -5.37
N GLY A 150 21.75 1.20 -5.62
CA GLY A 150 20.34 1.51 -5.80
C GLY A 150 20.04 3.00 -5.95
N GLY A 151 18.77 3.29 -6.25
CA GLY A 151 18.30 4.64 -6.48
C GLY A 151 16.80 4.71 -6.73
N PHE A 152 16.26 5.93 -6.71
CA PHE A 152 14.87 6.18 -7.07
C PHE A 152 14.66 6.19 -8.59
N LEU A 153 13.64 5.46 -9.02
CA LEU A 153 13.00 5.59 -10.32
C LEU A 153 11.53 6.02 -10.14
N HIS A 154 10.88 6.38 -11.23
CA HIS A 154 9.47 6.79 -11.23
C HIS A 154 8.66 5.76 -11.99
N GLU A 155 7.81 5.03 -11.26
CA GLU A 155 7.02 3.94 -11.81
C GLU A 155 5.56 4.35 -12.00
N PRO A 156 4.85 3.78 -13.00
CA PRO A 156 3.45 4.05 -13.19
C PRO A 156 2.61 3.45 -12.05
N PRO A 157 1.42 4.02 -11.77
CA PRO A 157 0.48 3.46 -10.79
C PRO A 157 0.15 1.98 -10.98
N THR A 158 0.18 1.50 -12.22
CA THR A 158 -0.02 0.09 -12.54
C THR A 158 1.00 -0.83 -11.89
N PHE A 159 2.25 -0.39 -11.76
CA PHE A 159 3.32 -1.16 -11.13
C PHE A 159 3.11 -1.32 -9.62
N LEU A 160 2.62 -0.26 -8.95
CA LEU A 160 2.17 -0.38 -7.56
C LEU A 160 0.99 -1.36 -7.44
N ALA A 161 0.04 -1.33 -8.37
CA ALA A 161 -1.06 -2.28 -8.38
C ALA A 161 -0.57 -3.72 -8.44
N ASP A 162 0.39 -4.01 -9.32
CA ASP A 162 0.97 -5.35 -9.51
C ASP A 162 1.68 -5.82 -8.22
N CYS A 163 2.44 -4.93 -7.57
CA CYS A 163 3.08 -5.21 -6.27
C CYS A 163 2.06 -5.51 -5.16
N LEU A 164 0.97 -4.72 -5.08
CA LEU A 164 -0.08 -4.91 -4.09
C LEU A 164 -0.91 -6.18 -4.34
N ILE A 165 -1.14 -6.53 -5.60
CA ILE A 165 -1.75 -7.80 -5.99
C ILE A 165 -0.85 -8.97 -5.58
N ALA A 166 0.45 -8.90 -5.85
CA ALA A 166 1.38 -9.94 -5.39
C ALA A 166 1.36 -10.08 -3.85
N ALA A 167 1.28 -8.95 -3.13
CA ALA A 167 1.18 -8.94 -1.67
C ALA A 167 -0.11 -9.60 -1.15
N ILE A 168 -1.27 -9.27 -1.74
CA ILE A 168 -2.54 -9.79 -1.25
C ILE A 168 -2.71 -11.28 -1.55
N LEU A 169 -2.22 -11.76 -2.69
CA LEU A 169 -2.23 -13.18 -3.02
C LEU A 169 -1.36 -13.99 -2.05
N LYS A 170 -0.26 -13.39 -1.56
CA LYS A 170 0.60 -13.98 -0.54
C LYS A 170 -0.01 -13.96 0.87
N TYR A 171 -0.65 -12.87 1.26
CA TYR A 171 -1.08 -12.65 2.66
C TYR A 171 -2.55 -12.92 2.93
N CYS A 172 -3.39 -13.11 1.91
CA CYS A 172 -4.80 -13.41 2.13
C CYS A 172 -4.96 -14.84 2.67
N ASN A 173 -5.43 -14.96 3.91
CA ASN A 173 -5.59 -16.26 4.55
C ASN A 173 -6.85 -17.03 4.09
N LYS A 174 -7.92 -16.29 3.74
CA LYS A 174 -9.24 -16.85 3.42
C LYS A 174 -9.93 -15.98 2.37
N PRO A 175 -9.69 -16.21 1.07
CA PRO A 175 -10.42 -15.51 0.03
C PRO A 175 -11.89 -15.95 0.01
N LEU A 176 -12.78 -15.05 -0.39
CA LEU A 176 -14.19 -15.37 -0.65
C LEU A 176 -14.30 -15.95 -2.07
N ILE A 177 -14.57 -17.23 -2.16
CA ILE A 177 -14.65 -17.95 -3.44
C ILE A 177 -16.11 -18.15 -3.82
N SER A 178 -16.44 -17.81 -5.07
CA SER A 178 -17.70 -18.15 -5.73
C SER A 178 -17.41 -18.89 -7.05
N ASN A 179 -18.44 -19.38 -7.73
CA ASN A 179 -18.27 -20.09 -9.01
C ASN A 179 -17.67 -19.19 -10.12
N SER A 180 -17.87 -17.88 -10.03
CA SER A 180 -17.46 -16.90 -11.04
C SER A 180 -16.29 -16.02 -10.63
N SER A 181 -15.94 -15.99 -9.34
CA SER A 181 -14.97 -15.03 -8.84
C SER A 181 -14.24 -15.47 -7.59
N VAL A 182 -13.11 -14.84 -7.33
CA VAL A 182 -12.41 -14.91 -6.05
C VAL A 182 -12.14 -13.49 -5.55
N VAL A 183 -12.52 -13.21 -4.30
CA VAL A 183 -12.28 -11.91 -3.67
C VAL A 183 -11.26 -12.06 -2.55
N TYR A 184 -10.17 -11.31 -2.67
CA TYR A 184 -9.07 -11.28 -1.72
C TYR A 184 -9.14 -10.00 -0.89
N THR A 185 -8.95 -10.14 0.42
CA THR A 185 -8.83 -9.02 1.34
C THR A 185 -7.63 -9.20 2.26
N THR A 186 -6.90 -8.12 2.54
CA THR A 186 -5.78 -8.19 3.48
C THR A 186 -6.27 -8.54 4.90
N PRO A 187 -5.48 -9.33 5.66
CA PRO A 187 -5.73 -9.56 7.09
C PRO A 187 -5.76 -8.25 7.89
N ARG A 188 -6.46 -8.26 9.03
CA ARG A 188 -6.59 -7.09 9.93
C ARG A 188 -5.27 -6.56 10.52
N ARG A 189 -4.14 -7.23 10.31
CA ARG A 189 -2.83 -6.81 10.84
C ARG A 189 -2.27 -5.55 10.14
N PHE A 190 -2.79 -5.20 8.98
CA PHE A 190 -2.35 -4.04 8.22
C PHE A 190 -3.25 -2.84 8.50
N ALA A 191 -2.67 -1.64 8.60
CA ALA A 191 -3.45 -0.40 8.66
C ALA A 191 -4.11 -0.02 7.33
N ALA A 192 -3.99 -0.88 6.30
CA ALA A 192 -4.64 -0.79 5.00
C ALA A 192 -5.41 -2.08 4.67
N THR A 193 -6.65 -1.95 4.23
CA THR A 193 -7.45 -3.01 3.62
C THR A 193 -7.35 -2.92 2.10
N LEU A 194 -6.71 -3.92 1.48
CA LEU A 194 -6.72 -4.09 0.03
C LEU A 194 -7.89 -4.98 -0.36
N ILE A 195 -8.55 -4.68 -1.47
CA ILE A 195 -9.61 -5.51 -2.05
C ILE A 195 -9.22 -5.81 -3.50
N VAL A 196 -8.97 -7.08 -3.79
CA VAL A 196 -8.68 -7.57 -5.15
C VAL A 196 -9.74 -8.59 -5.55
N VAL A 197 -10.22 -8.50 -6.79
CA VAL A 197 -11.21 -9.42 -7.34
C VAL A 197 -10.63 -10.10 -8.57
N GLU A 198 -10.77 -11.41 -8.64
CA GLU A 198 -10.48 -12.22 -9.81
C GLU A 198 -11.78 -12.67 -10.46
N ASN A 199 -11.87 -12.50 -11.77
CA ASN A 199 -12.92 -13.09 -12.58
C ASN A 199 -12.46 -14.45 -13.10
N GLN A 200 -13.10 -15.51 -12.60
CA GLN A 200 -12.82 -16.90 -12.98
C GLN A 200 -13.58 -17.33 -14.25
N CYS A 201 -14.52 -16.50 -14.74
CA CYS A 201 -15.24 -16.79 -15.97
C CYS A 201 -14.30 -16.76 -17.18
N MET A 202 -14.54 -17.68 -18.12
CA MET A 202 -13.76 -17.81 -19.36
C MET A 202 -14.11 -16.75 -20.39
N TYR A 203 -15.38 -16.38 -20.48
CA TYR A 203 -15.91 -15.55 -21.59
C TYR A 203 -16.77 -14.38 -21.14
N GLU A 204 -17.07 -14.28 -19.84
CA GLU A 204 -18.03 -13.31 -19.32
C GLU A 204 -17.36 -12.30 -18.41
N TYR A 205 -17.81 -11.05 -18.50
CA TYR A 205 -17.37 -9.97 -17.64
C TYR A 205 -18.04 -10.08 -16.28
N LEU A 206 -17.27 -9.80 -15.22
CA LEU A 206 -17.77 -9.73 -13.86
C LEU A 206 -17.96 -8.25 -13.50
N THR A 207 -19.21 -7.85 -13.29
CA THR A 207 -19.52 -6.58 -12.64
C THR A 207 -19.42 -6.77 -11.15
N PHE A 208 -18.51 -6.04 -10.50
CA PHE A 208 -18.31 -6.03 -9.06
C PHE A 208 -18.74 -4.68 -8.50
N ASN A 209 -19.79 -4.67 -7.69
CA ASN A 209 -20.27 -3.47 -7.02
C ASN A 209 -19.89 -3.54 -5.54
N MET A 210 -19.18 -2.53 -5.06
CA MET A 210 -18.81 -2.36 -3.66
C MET A 210 -19.44 -1.08 -3.13
N ILE A 211 -20.24 -1.20 -2.09
CA ILE A 211 -20.82 -0.06 -1.36
C ILE A 211 -20.23 -0.05 0.03
N MET A 212 -19.66 1.08 0.45
CA MET A 212 -19.10 1.26 1.78
C MET A 212 -20.12 2.00 2.66
N THR A 213 -20.41 1.45 3.83
CA THR A 213 -21.21 2.11 4.87
C THR A 213 -20.36 2.34 6.11
N ASN A 214 -20.68 3.39 6.88
CA ASN A 214 -19.92 3.81 8.06
C ASN A 214 -18.43 4.04 7.78
N ALA A 215 -18.10 4.64 6.63
CA ALA A 215 -16.73 4.90 6.18
C ALA A 215 -16.14 6.21 6.75
N ASP A 216 -16.73 6.74 7.83
CA ASP A 216 -16.25 7.95 8.47
C ASP A 216 -14.82 7.75 8.98
N ASN A 217 -13.88 8.58 8.49
CA ASN A 217 -12.44 8.49 8.76
C ASN A 217 -11.70 7.34 8.05
N ILE A 218 -12.16 6.87 6.89
CA ILE A 218 -11.40 5.96 6.03
C ILE A 218 -10.96 6.72 4.78
N TYR A 219 -9.67 6.64 4.46
CA TYR A 219 -9.13 7.12 3.20
C TYR A 219 -9.21 6.01 2.17
N HIS A 220 -9.84 6.27 1.04
CA HIS A 220 -10.03 5.30 -0.03
C HIS A 220 -9.41 5.76 -1.35
N SER A 221 -8.77 4.86 -2.08
CA SER A 221 -8.12 5.15 -3.35
C SER A 221 -9.09 5.62 -4.45
N ARG A 222 -10.38 5.29 -4.32
CA ARG A 222 -11.43 5.65 -5.29
C ARG A 222 -12.05 7.03 -5.07
N HIS A 223 -11.78 7.68 -3.95
CA HIS A 223 -12.38 8.96 -3.58
C HIS A 223 -13.94 8.98 -3.55
N THR A 224 -14.59 7.82 -3.48
CA THR A 224 -16.06 7.65 -3.48
C THR A 224 -16.51 6.63 -2.43
N ASN A 225 -17.75 6.74 -1.91
CA ASN A 225 -18.35 5.81 -0.94
C ASN A 225 -18.73 4.43 -1.53
N GLY A 226 -18.33 4.17 -2.77
CA GLY A 226 -18.57 2.92 -3.47
C GLY A 226 -17.96 2.96 -4.87
N THR A 227 -17.81 1.79 -5.46
CA THR A 227 -17.28 1.63 -6.82
C THR A 227 -18.04 0.51 -7.52
N ILE A 228 -18.25 0.68 -8.81
CA ILE A 228 -18.72 -0.38 -9.68
C ILE A 228 -17.62 -0.60 -10.70
N ASP A 229 -17.08 -1.80 -10.71
CA ASP A 229 -15.98 -2.20 -11.57
C ASP A 229 -16.44 -3.32 -12.51
N CYS A 230 -15.85 -3.35 -13.70
CA CYS A 230 -16.11 -4.37 -14.71
C CYS A 230 -14.80 -5.13 -14.98
N VAL A 231 -14.68 -6.32 -14.41
CA VAL A 231 -13.49 -7.17 -14.48
C VAL A 231 -13.61 -8.09 -15.70
N PRO A 232 -12.69 -8.02 -16.69
CA PRO A 232 -12.72 -8.90 -17.87
C PRO A 232 -12.57 -10.38 -17.51
N PRO A 233 -12.96 -11.30 -18.42
CA PRO A 233 -12.76 -12.74 -18.22
C PRO A 233 -11.29 -13.06 -17.99
N ARG A 234 -10.96 -13.93 -17.05
CA ARG A 234 -9.56 -14.29 -16.70
C ARG A 234 -8.69 -13.09 -16.33
N HIS A 235 -9.29 -12.07 -15.72
CA HIS A 235 -8.57 -10.91 -15.22
C HIS A 235 -8.82 -10.71 -13.73
N ARG A 236 -7.82 -10.11 -13.09
CA ARG A 236 -7.87 -9.65 -11.71
C ARG A 236 -7.75 -8.14 -11.65
N GLN A 237 -8.35 -7.53 -10.64
CA GLN A 237 -8.36 -6.07 -10.51
C GLN A 237 -8.21 -5.66 -9.04
N LEU A 238 -7.32 -4.70 -8.78
CA LEU A 238 -7.29 -3.98 -7.51
C LEU A 238 -8.49 -3.03 -7.45
N ILE A 239 -9.52 -3.42 -6.71
CA ILE A 239 -10.76 -2.65 -6.61
C ILE A 239 -10.56 -1.41 -5.76
N CYS A 240 -9.97 -1.52 -4.56
CA CYS A 240 -9.77 -0.39 -3.68
C CYS A 240 -8.68 -0.64 -2.65
N ILE A 241 -8.03 0.44 -2.23
CA ILE A 241 -7.18 0.51 -1.04
C ILE A 241 -7.92 1.36 0.00
N LEU A 242 -8.06 0.85 1.23
CA LEU A 242 -8.74 1.53 2.33
C LEU A 242 -7.77 1.68 3.50
N GLU A 243 -7.38 2.91 3.83
CA GLU A 243 -6.50 3.22 4.96
C GLU A 243 -7.29 3.89 6.09
N TRP A 244 -7.08 3.43 7.33
CA TRP A 244 -7.87 3.87 8.47
C TRP A 244 -7.29 5.13 9.13
N GLY A 245 -8.09 6.18 9.25
CA GLY A 245 -7.68 7.50 9.74
C GLY A 245 -7.89 7.79 11.23
N HIS A 246 -8.60 6.97 12.03
CA HIS A 246 -8.73 7.22 13.49
C HIS A 246 -8.72 5.97 14.38
N LEU A 247 -8.10 6.07 15.57
CA LEU A 247 -8.27 5.15 16.70
C LEU A 247 -9.18 5.84 17.72
N ARG A 248 -10.45 5.50 17.75
CA ARG A 248 -11.24 5.70 18.97
C ARG A 248 -12.06 4.45 19.18
N GLY A 249 -11.61 3.60 20.11
CA GLY A 249 -12.39 2.83 21.10
C GLY A 249 -13.54 1.94 20.65
N GLU A 250 -14.05 2.11 19.46
CA GLU A 250 -15.01 1.29 18.77
C GLU A 250 -14.26 0.74 17.58
N VAL A 251 -14.32 -0.58 17.44
CA VAL A 251 -14.06 -1.22 16.15
C VAL A 251 -14.98 -0.50 15.17
N ALA A 252 -14.46 0.47 14.41
CA ALA A 252 -15.20 1.04 13.30
C ALA A 252 -15.47 -0.14 12.37
N HIS A 253 -16.66 -0.72 12.49
CA HIS A 253 -17.12 -1.82 11.67
C HIS A 253 -17.47 -1.21 10.31
N MET A 254 -16.44 -0.92 9.51
CA MET A 254 -16.63 -0.71 8.09
C MET A 254 -17.28 -1.98 7.56
N SER A 255 -18.50 -1.80 7.06
CA SER A 255 -19.23 -2.85 6.37
C SER A 255 -19.24 -2.45 4.91
N TYR A 256 -18.83 -3.37 4.07
CA TYR A 256 -18.98 -3.20 2.64
C TYR A 256 -19.87 -4.33 2.13
N ALA A 257 -20.88 -3.95 1.36
CA ALA A 257 -21.70 -4.91 0.64
C ALA A 257 -21.09 -5.08 -0.75
N THR A 258 -20.90 -6.34 -1.14
CA THR A 258 -20.49 -6.67 -2.49
C THR A 258 -21.64 -7.35 -3.21
N SER A 259 -21.86 -6.98 -4.46
CA SER A 259 -22.76 -7.72 -5.35
C SER A 259 -22.07 -7.96 -6.68
N GLN A 260 -22.40 -9.10 -7.27
CA GLN A 260 -21.75 -9.59 -8.48
C GLN A 260 -22.79 -9.88 -9.53
N ARG A 261 -22.50 -9.46 -10.77
CA ARG A 261 -23.32 -9.79 -11.93
C ARG A 261 -22.41 -10.21 -13.08
N ILE A 262 -22.79 -11.29 -13.73
CA ILE A 262 -22.11 -11.81 -14.92
C ILE A 262 -22.82 -11.26 -16.16
N SER A 263 -22.06 -10.81 -17.14
CA SER A 263 -22.59 -10.29 -18.41
C SER A 263 -21.70 -10.70 -19.56
N GLY A 264 -22.32 -11.04 -20.70
CA GLY A 264 -21.61 -11.26 -21.96
C GLY A 264 -21.12 -9.97 -22.64
N THR A 265 -21.44 -8.80 -22.09
CA THR A 265 -21.06 -7.49 -22.66
C THR A 265 -20.32 -6.64 -21.64
N TRP A 266 -19.33 -5.89 -22.12
CA TRP A 266 -18.64 -4.90 -21.29
C TRP A 266 -19.60 -3.75 -20.96
N HIS A 267 -19.86 -3.54 -19.67
CA HIS A 267 -20.60 -2.38 -19.20
C HIS A 267 -19.63 -1.26 -18.82
N ASN A 268 -19.92 -0.04 -19.28
CA ASN A 268 -19.29 1.20 -18.79
C ASN A 268 -19.68 1.42 -17.32
N ALA A 269 -19.11 0.62 -16.42
CA ALA A 269 -19.27 0.82 -14.98
C ALA A 269 -18.53 2.11 -14.61
N SER A 270 -19.27 3.05 -14.01
CA SER A 270 -18.80 4.39 -13.65
C SER A 270 -18.28 4.43 -12.20
N PRO A 271 -17.41 5.40 -11.84
CA PRO A 271 -16.97 6.50 -12.68
C PRO A 271 -15.91 6.01 -13.66
N THR A 272 -16.09 6.38 -14.92
CA THR A 272 -15.15 6.20 -16.03
C THR A 272 -13.71 6.38 -15.56
N VAL A 273 -13.05 5.26 -15.28
CA VAL A 273 -11.60 5.17 -15.38
C VAL A 273 -11.34 5.50 -16.85
N ALA A 274 -10.77 6.68 -17.11
CA ALA A 274 -10.46 7.09 -18.46
C ALA A 274 -9.60 5.98 -19.08
N ILE A 275 -10.15 5.29 -20.07
CA ILE A 275 -9.56 4.14 -20.78
C ILE A 275 -8.17 4.50 -21.37
N SER A 276 -7.80 5.78 -21.39
CA SER A 276 -6.56 6.31 -21.94
C SER A 276 -5.38 6.42 -20.95
N GLN A 277 -5.52 6.05 -19.68
CA GLN A 277 -4.38 6.03 -18.74
C GLN A 277 -4.32 4.72 -17.96
N ALA A 278 -3.16 4.07 -18.01
CA ALA A 278 -2.79 2.94 -17.16
C ALA A 278 -2.89 3.38 -15.69
N ASP A 279 -4.02 3.05 -15.05
CA ASP A 279 -4.38 3.53 -13.72
C ASP A 279 -4.13 2.41 -12.68
N LEU A 280 -3.96 2.79 -11.42
CA LEU A 280 -3.78 1.91 -10.26
C LEU A 280 -4.85 0.79 -10.23
N HIS A 281 -6.03 1.10 -10.74
CA HIS A 281 -7.20 0.24 -10.71
C HIS A 281 -7.46 -0.52 -12.01
N SER A 282 -6.61 -0.42 -13.04
CA SER A 282 -6.82 -1.16 -14.28
C SER A 282 -6.73 -2.69 -14.04
N PRO A 283 -7.54 -3.53 -14.72
CA PRO A 283 -7.43 -4.99 -14.65
C PRO A 283 -6.10 -5.56 -15.18
N ARG A 284 -5.75 -6.78 -14.77
CA ARG A 284 -4.58 -7.57 -15.22
C ARG A 284 -4.99 -8.99 -15.59
N PRO A 285 -4.49 -9.56 -16.69
CA PRO A 285 -4.69 -10.98 -16.97
C PRO A 285 -3.99 -11.87 -15.92
N PHE A 286 -4.49 -13.09 -15.71
CA PHE A 286 -3.85 -14.11 -14.88
C PHE A 286 -4.03 -15.53 -15.42
#